data_AF-A0A8E8PJW0-F1
#
_entry.id   AF-A0A8E8PJW0-F1
#
_cell.length_a   1.000
_cell.length_b   1.000
_cell.length_c   1.000
_cell.angle_alpha   90.00
_cell.angle_beta   90.00
_cell.angle_gamma   90.00
#
_symmetry.space_group_name_H-M   'P 1'
#
loop_
_entity.id
_entity.type
_entity.pdbx_description
1 polymer ?
#
loop_
_entity_poly.entity_id
_entity_poly.type
_entity_poly.pdbx_seq_one_letter_code
_entity_poly.pdbx_strand_id
1 'polypeptide(L)'
;MLSVEDIQADLVDGVLLINLLEVISRKKMHKKWRQKPGNAIVKKENLNTAIEFIKLEGLKLVNIGSSDIFEGNLRIILGLIWTLILRYQIQTGIEEGSPKWILLEWVKKQVKPYGVDEPKNFTKSWIDGQVLTALCDSLEPGNCPLDGTDAEAHPVEDLARAIKVAEDNYDIHPLIDAIDINQTPDEHSIMAYVSYFRDYLEKDAERRGAPCAARTTADGPGVEGGRAHTQNPFTIHAKNLRGDSTEQGGHGDLFTVEITGADDIAADPLADNGNGDYDSGYNPQKAGRYQVAIKFKGEDIVGSPFDVLMEGACAKNTWADGPGLNGGKTGRDLPFTIHGVDANGNPATDGGEPYEVAINGPNGPVEPVLKDNGDGTVDAVYNVDAPGDYDVAVNLHGDPIKDSPFKAHVKAVPDASKSWAEGPGLEGAFDNEPAQFKVFARDVNGNPVSGDDCEIQIAGPGPANSNVTDNGDGTYDVEYNVDAPGEYAITATLDGDAVQNTPKTVNVLEGADADHASVSYAITVQAKNKSGENKTYGGDRFEVRVSGDGDSEVESQALDHGDGTYSAKYALEGDAGANFSVHIKLNSRDIRGSPFKHTL
;
A
#
# COMPACT_ATOMS: atom_id res chain seq x y z
N MET A 1 35.50 -1.83 57.33
CA MET A 1 34.11 -1.74 57.81
C MET A 1 34.06 -0.61 58.80
N LEU A 2 33.14 0.34 58.66
CA LEU A 2 32.90 1.37 59.68
C LEU A 2 32.02 0.69 60.73
N SER A 3 32.62 0.14 61.78
CA SER A 3 31.90 -0.43 62.92
C SER A 3 32.10 0.47 64.14
N VAL A 4 31.03 0.65 64.91
CA VAL A 4 31.06 1.26 66.24
C VAL A 4 30.82 0.12 67.21
N GLU A 5 31.78 -0.17 68.08
CA GLU A 5 31.68 -1.16 69.14
C GLU A 5 31.32 -0.48 70.48
N ASP A 6 31.89 0.70 70.73
CA ASP A 6 31.61 1.52 71.90
C ASP A 6 31.34 2.98 71.47
N ILE A 7 30.08 3.39 71.52
CA ILE A 7 29.64 4.73 71.13
C ILE A 7 30.30 5.84 71.95
N GLN A 8 30.75 5.55 73.18
CA GLN A 8 31.41 6.51 74.05
C GLN A 8 32.87 6.76 73.64
N ALA A 9 33.55 5.74 73.12
CA ALA A 9 34.98 5.79 72.79
C ALA A 9 35.25 6.00 71.30
N ASP A 10 34.41 5.45 70.43
CA ASP A 10 34.71 5.36 69.00
C ASP A 10 34.45 6.67 68.24
N LEU A 11 33.58 7.54 68.78
CA LEU A 11 33.25 8.82 68.16
C LEU A 11 34.23 9.95 68.53
N VAL A 12 35.09 9.75 69.53
CA VAL A 12 35.87 10.82 70.18
C VAL A 12 36.95 11.45 69.29
N ASP A 13 37.33 10.80 68.19
CA ASP A 13 38.31 11.32 67.23
C ASP A 13 37.69 12.04 66.01
N GLY A 14 36.36 12.01 65.93
CA GLY A 14 35.53 12.62 64.91
C GLY A 14 35.50 11.90 63.55
N VAL A 15 36.32 10.87 63.33
CA VAL A 15 36.39 10.17 62.03
C VAL A 15 35.07 9.44 61.75
N LEU A 16 34.62 8.62 62.70
CA LEU A 16 33.39 7.85 62.54
C LEU A 16 32.14 8.74 62.47
N LEU A 17 32.09 9.80 63.29
CA LEU A 17 31.00 10.78 63.25
C LEU A 17 30.93 11.49 61.90
N ILE A 18 32.07 11.91 61.35
CA ILE A 18 32.12 12.54 60.01
C ILE A 18 31.64 11.57 58.93
N ASN A 19 32.14 10.33 58.94
CA ASN A 19 31.73 9.33 57.96
C ASN A 19 30.23 9.05 58.04
N LEU A 20 29.67 8.91 59.25
CA LEU A 20 28.25 8.76 59.48
C LEU A 20 27.47 9.93 58.87
N LEU A 21 27.89 11.17 59.14
CA LEU A 21 27.26 12.39 58.62
C LEU A 21 27.29 12.45 57.09
N GLU A 22 28.41 12.10 56.45
CA GLU A 22 28.48 12.06 54.98
C GLU A 22 27.53 11.02 54.38
N VAL A 23 27.39 9.86 55.04
CA VAL A 23 26.49 8.78 54.59
C VAL A 23 25.02 9.22 54.73
N ILE A 24 24.59 9.65 55.92
CA ILE A 24 23.17 9.95 56.18
C ILE A 24 22.69 11.22 55.47
N SER A 25 23.57 12.20 55.26
CA SER A 25 23.22 13.44 54.54
C SER A 25 23.37 13.32 53.02
N ARG A 26 24.06 12.27 52.53
CA ARG A 26 24.51 12.12 51.13
C ARG A 26 25.31 13.32 50.62
N LYS A 27 25.97 14.07 51.50
CA LYS A 27 26.77 15.25 51.19
C LYS A 27 28.20 15.08 51.71
N LYS A 28 29.14 15.77 51.06
CA LYS A 28 30.52 15.84 51.54
C LYS A 28 30.70 16.95 52.57
N MET A 29 31.62 16.74 53.50
CA MET A 29 31.99 17.77 54.48
C MET A 29 32.41 19.07 53.79
N HIS A 30 31.96 20.21 54.33
CA HIS A 30 32.30 21.55 53.81
C HIS A 30 33.76 21.94 54.05
N LYS A 31 34.44 21.28 54.98
CA LYS A 31 35.85 21.49 55.32
C LYS A 31 36.64 20.19 55.23
N LYS A 32 37.94 20.31 54.91
CA LYS A 32 38.88 19.18 54.94
C LYS A 32 39.08 18.71 56.38
N TRP A 33 39.08 17.40 56.58
CA TRP A 33 39.27 16.74 57.87
C TRP A 33 40.35 15.65 57.77
N ARG A 34 40.78 15.08 58.91
CA ARG A 34 41.88 14.10 58.97
C ARG A 34 41.36 12.71 59.28
N GLN A 35 41.60 11.75 58.38
CA GLN A 35 41.18 10.35 58.56
C GLN A 35 41.98 9.58 59.62
N LYS A 36 43.18 10.05 59.98
CA LYS A 36 44.03 9.47 61.02
C LYS A 36 44.49 10.58 61.97
N PRO A 37 43.61 11.09 62.85
CA PRO A 37 43.92 12.22 63.69
C PRO A 37 44.88 11.81 64.82
N GLY A 38 46.12 12.30 64.76
CA GLY A 38 47.18 11.86 65.67
C GLY A 38 47.09 12.43 67.09
N ASN A 39 46.90 13.74 67.24
CA ASN A 39 46.88 14.41 68.55
C ASN A 39 45.48 14.92 68.91
N ALA A 40 45.28 15.29 70.18
CA ALA A 40 43.99 15.77 70.71
C ALA A 40 43.45 17.02 69.98
N ILE A 41 44.34 17.89 69.50
CA ILE A 41 43.96 19.11 68.77
C ILE A 41 43.29 18.74 67.45
N VAL A 42 43.92 17.87 66.66
CA VAL A 42 43.38 17.44 65.36
C VAL A 42 42.08 16.65 65.52
N LYS A 43 41.95 15.85 66.59
CA LYS A 43 40.69 15.17 66.94
C LYS A 43 39.56 16.16 67.22
N LYS A 44 39.81 17.21 68.00
CA LYS A 44 38.84 18.28 68.27
C LYS A 44 38.51 19.10 67.02
N GLU A 45 39.46 19.32 66.11
CA GLU A 45 39.23 19.96 64.81
C GLU A 45 38.28 19.15 63.92
N ASN A 46 38.45 17.84 63.85
CA ASN A 46 37.51 16.95 63.15
C ASN A 46 36.10 17.07 63.76
N LEU A 47 35.97 16.99 65.09
CA LEU A 47 34.70 17.12 65.77
C LEU A 47 34.04 18.49 65.57
N ASN A 48 34.82 19.58 65.57
CA ASN A 48 34.31 20.91 65.21
C ASN A 48 33.77 20.94 63.78
N THR A 49 34.47 20.30 62.84
CA THR A 49 34.02 20.19 61.45
C THR A 49 32.68 19.45 61.37
N ALA A 50 32.53 18.33 62.09
CA ALA A 50 31.27 17.60 62.16
C ALA A 50 30.13 18.44 62.75
N ILE A 51 30.36 19.12 63.87
CA ILE A 51 29.36 19.97 64.54
C ILE A 51 28.93 21.15 63.67
N GLU A 52 29.87 21.80 62.99
CA GLU A 52 29.55 22.87 62.04
C GLU A 52 28.71 22.35 60.87
N PHE A 53 29.06 21.18 60.34
CA PHE A 53 28.29 20.54 59.26
C PHE A 53 26.84 20.31 59.68
N ILE A 54 26.62 19.77 60.87
CA ILE A 54 25.27 19.53 61.42
C ILE A 54 24.48 20.85 61.55
N LYS A 55 25.12 21.94 62.00
CA LYS A 55 24.48 23.26 62.09
C LYS A 55 24.14 23.83 60.72
N LEU A 56 24.99 23.62 59.71
CA LEU A 56 24.74 24.05 58.32
C LEU A 56 23.57 23.28 57.69
N GLU A 57 23.39 22.02 58.05
CA GLU A 57 22.21 21.22 57.68
C GLU A 57 20.92 21.68 58.39
N GLY A 58 21.00 22.71 59.23
CA GLY A 58 19.85 23.36 59.89
C GLY A 58 19.44 22.72 61.21
N LEU A 59 20.20 21.76 61.74
CA LEU A 59 19.89 21.12 63.01
C LEU A 59 20.32 22.00 64.20
N LYS A 60 19.43 22.15 65.18
CA LYS A 60 19.70 22.89 66.42
C LYS A 60 20.35 21.96 67.44
N LEU A 61 21.64 22.18 67.69
CA LEU A 61 22.38 21.48 68.74
C LEU A 61 22.28 22.26 70.07
N VAL A 62 21.75 21.62 71.10
CA VAL A 62 21.59 22.23 72.44
C VAL A 62 22.70 21.71 73.36
N ASN A 63 23.64 22.59 73.73
CA ASN A 63 24.74 22.27 74.66
C ASN A 63 25.64 21.09 74.20
N ILE A 64 25.85 20.93 72.90
CA ILE A 64 26.75 19.91 72.33
C ILE A 64 27.99 20.60 71.76
N GLY A 65 29.15 20.40 72.40
CA GLY A 65 30.46 20.89 71.95
C GLY A 65 31.41 19.76 71.53
N SER A 66 32.45 20.13 70.78
CA SER A 66 33.49 19.17 70.36
C SER A 66 34.31 18.63 71.54
N SER A 67 34.50 19.43 72.59
CA SER A 67 35.15 18.97 73.82
C SER A 67 34.34 17.88 74.52
N ASP A 68 33.01 18.00 74.56
CA ASP A 68 32.14 17.02 75.23
C ASP A 68 32.19 15.65 74.55
N ILE A 69 32.21 15.64 73.21
CA ILE A 69 32.34 14.41 72.43
C ILE A 69 33.76 13.84 72.60
N PHE A 70 34.78 14.69 72.54
CA PHE A 70 36.18 14.27 72.73
C PHE A 70 36.44 13.65 74.11
N GLU A 71 35.76 14.16 75.15
CA GLU A 71 35.85 13.66 76.52
C GLU A 71 35.00 12.39 76.75
N GLY A 72 34.30 11.89 75.71
CA GLY A 72 33.47 10.70 75.83
C GLY A 72 32.26 10.93 76.74
N ASN A 73 31.66 12.12 76.75
CA ASN A 73 30.46 12.38 77.54
C ASN A 73 29.26 11.65 76.93
N LEU A 74 28.99 10.45 77.44
CA LEU A 74 27.95 9.56 76.90
C LEU A 74 26.58 10.23 76.78
N ARG A 75 26.18 11.04 77.77
CA ARG A 75 24.88 11.74 77.74
C ARG A 75 24.78 12.71 76.57
N ILE A 76 25.86 13.43 76.27
CA ILE A 76 25.91 14.40 75.17
C ILE A 76 26.00 13.67 73.83
N ILE A 77 26.78 12.59 73.76
CA ILE A 77 26.89 11.75 72.57
C ILE A 77 25.54 11.13 72.20
N LEU A 78 24.81 10.55 73.16
CA LEU A 78 23.47 10.01 72.92
C LEU A 78 22.48 11.09 72.46
N GLY A 79 22.54 12.29 73.05
CA GLY A 79 21.72 13.42 72.61
C GLY A 79 22.01 13.87 71.18
N LEU A 80 23.29 13.84 70.76
CA LEU A 80 23.70 14.11 69.39
C LEU A 80 23.16 13.04 68.43
N ILE A 81 23.39 11.76 68.74
CA ILE A 81 22.96 10.65 67.89
C ILE A 81 21.44 10.64 67.73
N TRP A 82 20.70 10.87 68.81
CA TRP A 82 19.25 11.04 68.75
C TRP A 82 18.84 12.20 67.83
N THR A 83 19.52 13.35 67.90
CA THR A 83 19.25 14.49 67.02
C THR A 83 19.42 14.12 65.54
N LEU A 84 20.38 13.26 65.21
CA LEU A 84 20.59 12.75 63.86
C LEU A 84 19.51 11.74 63.45
N ILE A 85 19.16 10.78 64.32
CA ILE A 85 18.08 9.81 64.06
C ILE A 85 16.76 10.56 63.83
N LEU A 86 16.42 11.50 64.71
CA LEU A 86 15.17 12.26 64.61
C LEU A 86 15.08 13.00 63.26
N ARG A 87 16.18 13.59 62.79
CA ARG A 87 16.21 14.35 61.54
C ARG A 87 16.23 13.47 60.29
N TYR A 88 17.14 12.49 60.24
CA TYR A 88 17.44 11.76 59.01
C TYR A 88 16.64 10.46 58.86
N GLN A 89 16.16 9.89 59.97
CA GLN A 89 15.38 8.66 59.96
C GLN A 89 13.90 8.92 60.23
N ILE A 90 13.54 9.71 61.25
CA ILE A 90 12.13 9.85 61.67
C ILE A 90 11.41 10.98 60.95
N GLN A 91 12.02 12.15 60.80
CA GLN A 91 11.41 13.31 60.16
C GLN A 91 11.48 13.17 58.62
N THR A 92 10.60 12.35 58.06
CA THR A 92 10.40 12.20 56.62
C THR A 92 9.36 13.22 56.13
N GLY A 93 9.74 14.09 55.19
CA GLY A 93 8.82 15.05 54.55
C GLY A 93 8.72 16.46 55.19
N ILE A 94 7.77 17.24 54.68
CA ILE A 94 7.51 18.66 55.03
C ILE A 94 6.27 18.78 55.96
N GLU A 95 5.76 17.65 56.47
CA GLU A 95 4.52 17.65 57.25
C GLU A 95 4.61 18.57 58.49
N GLU A 96 3.60 19.43 58.66
CA GLU A 96 3.52 20.33 59.81
C GLU A 96 3.15 19.52 61.06
N GLY A 97 4.13 19.32 61.95
CA GLY A 97 3.90 18.61 63.21
C GLY A 97 5.19 18.23 63.92
N SER A 98 5.04 17.71 65.14
CA SER A 98 6.16 17.05 65.83
C SER A 98 6.43 15.70 65.15
N PRO A 99 7.67 15.35 64.77
CA PRO A 99 7.98 14.05 64.15
C PRO A 99 7.49 12.85 64.97
N LYS A 100 7.49 12.99 66.30
CA LYS A 100 6.90 12.02 67.23
C LYS A 100 5.41 11.82 66.99
N TRP A 101 4.66 12.90 66.88
CA TRP A 101 3.22 12.84 66.70
C TRP A 101 2.87 12.24 65.34
N ILE A 102 3.57 12.65 64.28
CA ILE A 102 3.41 12.11 62.92
C ILE A 102 3.62 10.59 62.92
N LEU A 103 4.75 10.11 63.48
CA LEU A 103 5.03 8.68 63.57
C LEU A 103 3.96 7.94 64.39
N LEU A 104 3.49 8.53 65.49
CA LEU A 104 2.47 7.89 66.33
C LEU A 104 1.12 7.78 65.62
N GLU A 105 0.68 8.83 64.91
CA GLU A 105 -0.55 8.79 64.11
C GLU A 105 -0.45 7.78 62.97
N TRP A 106 0.73 7.66 62.35
CA TRP A 106 0.98 6.62 61.36
C TRP A 106 0.80 5.22 61.97
N VAL A 107 1.42 4.93 63.12
CA VAL A 107 1.25 3.63 63.81
C VAL A 107 -0.23 3.37 64.11
N LYS A 108 -0.94 4.34 64.71
CA LYS A 108 -2.38 4.20 65.02
C LYS A 108 -3.19 3.80 63.80
N LYS A 109 -2.91 4.42 62.65
CA LYS A 109 -3.59 4.10 61.39
C LYS A 109 -3.31 2.66 60.95
N GLN A 110 -2.07 2.18 61.07
CA GLN A 110 -1.69 0.82 60.68
C GLN A 110 -2.30 -0.25 61.57
N VAL A 111 -2.34 -0.03 62.88
CA VAL A 111 -2.80 -1.06 63.84
C VAL A 111 -4.32 -1.06 64.06
N LYS A 112 -5.02 0.00 63.65
CA LYS A 112 -6.49 0.13 63.80
C LYS A 112 -7.30 -1.08 63.32
N PRO A 113 -7.00 -1.73 62.17
CA PRO A 113 -7.75 -2.90 61.70
C PRO A 113 -7.67 -4.11 62.63
N TYR A 114 -6.63 -4.17 63.48
CA TYR A 114 -6.35 -5.30 64.37
C TYR A 114 -7.07 -5.22 65.72
N GLY A 115 -7.79 -4.13 66.00
CA GLY A 115 -8.57 -3.99 67.22
C GLY A 115 -7.75 -3.87 68.51
N VAL A 116 -6.44 -3.59 68.41
CA VAL A 116 -5.57 -3.31 69.56
C VAL A 116 -5.86 -1.92 70.14
N ASP A 117 -5.56 -1.75 71.44
CA ASP A 117 -5.69 -0.45 72.10
C ASP A 117 -4.80 0.61 71.41
N GLU A 118 -5.38 1.77 71.08
CA GLU A 118 -4.65 2.81 70.36
C GLU A 118 -3.43 3.30 71.17
N PRO A 119 -2.21 3.25 70.59
CA PRO A 119 -1.02 3.68 71.30
C PRO A 119 -1.03 5.19 71.56
N LYS A 120 -0.72 5.58 72.80
CA LYS A 120 -0.75 6.99 73.25
C LYS A 120 0.65 7.61 73.35
N ASN A 121 1.69 6.78 73.36
CA ASN A 121 3.09 7.18 73.51
C ASN A 121 4.00 6.06 73.00
N PHE A 122 5.31 6.31 72.92
CA PHE A 122 6.32 5.30 72.60
C PHE A 122 6.95 4.68 73.85
N THR A 123 6.17 4.53 74.93
CA THR A 123 6.64 3.87 76.16
C THR A 123 5.63 2.82 76.59
N LYS A 124 4.73 3.16 77.53
CA LYS A 124 3.77 2.25 78.17
C LYS A 124 2.80 1.57 77.20
N SER A 125 2.52 2.16 76.04
CA SER A 125 1.59 1.56 75.06
C SER A 125 2.15 0.35 74.30
N TRP A 126 3.43 0.00 74.49
CA TRP A 126 4.11 -1.06 73.73
C TRP A 126 4.46 -2.28 74.57
N ILE A 127 4.30 -2.17 75.90
CA ILE A 127 4.83 -3.15 76.87
C ILE A 127 4.08 -4.48 76.84
N ASP A 128 2.84 -4.49 76.36
CA ASP A 128 2.00 -5.70 76.28
C ASP A 128 2.24 -6.50 74.99
N GLY A 129 3.09 -6.01 74.09
CA GLY A 129 3.44 -6.65 72.82
C GLY A 129 2.41 -6.49 71.70
N GLN A 130 1.15 -6.15 72.01
CA GLN A 130 0.06 -6.17 71.04
C GLN A 130 0.27 -5.17 69.90
N VAL A 131 0.72 -3.95 70.21
CA VAL A 131 0.94 -2.91 69.21
C VAL A 131 2.07 -3.30 68.25
N LEU A 132 3.17 -3.87 68.75
CA LEU A 132 4.29 -4.28 67.89
C LEU A 132 3.91 -5.50 67.02
N THR A 133 3.21 -6.47 67.59
CA THR A 133 2.70 -7.64 66.86
C THR A 133 1.73 -7.20 65.76
N ALA A 134 0.75 -6.35 66.07
CA ALA A 134 -0.19 -5.81 65.07
C ALA A 134 0.53 -4.99 63.99
N LEU A 135 1.53 -4.20 64.36
CA LEU A 135 2.33 -3.44 63.39
C LEU A 135 3.14 -4.36 62.48
N CYS A 136 3.73 -5.42 63.02
CA CYS A 136 4.45 -6.43 62.24
C CYS A 136 3.51 -7.19 61.28
N ASP A 137 2.32 -7.58 61.74
CA ASP A 137 1.31 -8.21 60.89
C ASP A 137 0.75 -7.24 59.84
N SER A 138 0.71 -5.93 60.13
CA SER A 138 0.29 -4.91 59.15
C SER A 138 1.19 -4.83 57.91
N LEU A 139 2.44 -5.30 58.00
CA LEU A 139 3.35 -5.38 56.85
C LEU A 139 2.86 -6.40 55.82
N GLU A 140 2.35 -7.54 56.30
CA GLU A 140 1.72 -8.58 55.51
C GLU A 140 0.76 -9.39 56.40
N PRO A 141 -0.57 -9.17 56.30
CA PRO A 141 -1.54 -9.77 57.22
C PRO A 141 -1.46 -11.30 57.25
N GLY A 142 -1.37 -11.86 58.46
CA GLY A 142 -1.27 -13.30 58.71
C GLY A 142 0.15 -13.83 58.92
N ASN A 143 1.19 -13.00 58.75
CA ASN A 143 2.59 -13.42 58.94
C ASN A 143 3.06 -13.28 60.41
N CYS A 144 2.38 -12.45 61.20
CA CYS A 144 2.61 -12.24 62.62
C CYS A 144 1.27 -12.10 63.38
N PRO A 145 0.36 -13.09 63.30
CA PRO A 145 -0.99 -12.93 63.82
C PRO A 145 -1.00 -12.61 65.32
N LEU A 146 -2.00 -11.84 65.75
CA LEU A 146 -2.27 -11.66 67.18
C LEU A 146 -2.78 -12.99 67.74
N ASP A 147 -2.10 -13.52 68.75
CA ASP A 147 -2.51 -14.76 69.40
C ASP A 147 -3.83 -14.49 70.15
N GLY A 148 -4.85 -15.27 69.82
CA GLY A 148 -6.22 -15.06 70.30
C GLY A 148 -6.34 -15.39 71.79
N THR A 149 -6.20 -14.37 72.65
CA THR A 149 -6.59 -14.36 74.07
C THR A 149 -6.45 -15.72 74.78
N ASP A 150 -5.24 -16.26 74.84
CA ASP A 150 -4.95 -17.27 75.86
C ASP A 150 -5.03 -16.60 77.24
N ALA A 151 -5.48 -17.36 78.24
CA ALA A 151 -5.80 -16.84 79.57
C ALA A 151 -4.57 -16.28 80.34
N GLU A 152 -3.37 -16.43 79.78
CA GLU A 152 -2.11 -15.88 80.28
C GLU A 152 -1.47 -15.04 79.18
N ALA A 153 -1.33 -13.74 79.41
CA ALA A 153 -0.61 -12.86 78.49
C ALA A 153 0.90 -13.13 78.59
N HIS A 154 1.58 -13.27 77.44
CA HIS A 154 3.03 -13.47 77.37
C HIS A 154 3.75 -12.31 76.63
N PRO A 155 3.72 -11.07 77.15
CA PRO A 155 4.16 -9.88 76.40
C PRO A 155 5.59 -9.94 75.85
N VAL A 156 6.52 -10.53 76.60
CA VAL A 156 7.92 -10.65 76.18
C VAL A 156 8.08 -11.65 75.03
N GLU A 157 7.30 -12.73 75.03
CA GLU A 157 7.32 -13.73 73.96
C GLU A 157 6.68 -13.17 72.68
N ASP A 158 5.57 -12.42 72.82
CA ASP A 158 4.91 -11.72 71.72
C ASP A 158 5.84 -10.70 71.06
N LEU A 159 6.51 -9.87 71.87
CA LEU A 159 7.51 -8.91 71.41
C LEU A 159 8.67 -9.61 70.70
N ALA A 160 9.23 -10.68 71.29
CA ALA A 160 10.34 -11.42 70.71
C ALA A 160 9.96 -12.08 69.37
N ARG A 161 8.73 -12.60 69.27
CA ARG A 161 8.18 -13.14 68.03
C ARG A 161 8.04 -12.05 66.96
N ALA A 162 7.43 -10.92 67.30
CA ALA A 162 7.24 -9.82 66.36
C ALA A 162 8.58 -9.25 65.85
N ILE A 163 9.57 -9.10 66.73
CA ILE A 163 10.93 -8.69 66.36
C ILE A 163 11.56 -9.69 65.40
N LYS A 164 11.49 -10.99 65.72
CA LYS A 164 12.07 -12.04 64.89
C LYS A 164 11.42 -12.11 63.51
N VAL A 165 10.09 -12.03 63.44
CA VAL A 165 9.36 -12.00 62.16
C VAL A 165 9.78 -10.78 61.34
N ALA A 166 9.97 -9.62 61.98
CA ALA A 166 10.40 -8.41 61.31
C ALA A 166 11.82 -8.53 60.70
N GLU A 167 12.74 -9.16 61.43
CA GLU A 167 14.10 -9.45 60.95
C GLU A 167 14.10 -10.48 59.82
N ASP A 168 13.51 -11.66 60.06
CA ASP A 168 13.57 -12.81 59.16
C ASP A 168 12.87 -12.54 57.81
N ASN A 169 11.76 -11.81 57.82
CA ASN A 169 10.90 -11.65 56.64
C ASN A 169 11.02 -10.29 55.95
N TYR A 170 11.42 -9.24 56.67
CA TYR A 170 11.36 -7.87 56.17
C TYR A 170 12.70 -7.11 56.24
N ASP A 171 13.78 -7.78 56.68
CA ASP A 171 15.11 -7.18 56.85
C ASP A 171 15.13 -5.99 57.83
N ILE A 172 14.15 -5.91 58.72
CA ILE A 172 14.06 -4.90 59.77
C ILE A 172 14.87 -5.39 60.97
N HIS A 173 16.15 -5.01 61.00
CA HIS A 173 17.08 -5.46 62.04
C HIS A 173 16.67 -4.95 63.45
N PRO A 174 16.77 -5.80 64.48
CA PRO A 174 16.42 -5.44 65.86
C PRO A 174 17.34 -4.34 66.39
N LEU A 175 16.76 -3.19 66.75
CA LEU A 175 17.48 -2.08 67.43
C LEU A 175 17.26 -2.05 68.94
N ILE A 176 16.26 -2.79 69.42
CA ILE A 176 15.87 -2.91 70.82
C ILE A 176 15.36 -4.35 71.02
N ASP A 177 15.63 -4.95 72.17
CA ASP A 177 15.14 -6.29 72.48
C ASP A 177 13.78 -6.28 73.18
N ALA A 178 13.13 -7.45 73.21
CA ALA A 178 11.80 -7.62 73.79
C ALA A 178 11.74 -7.32 75.30
N ILE A 179 12.81 -7.60 76.04
CA ILE A 179 12.86 -7.38 77.49
C ILE A 179 12.92 -5.88 77.76
N ASP A 180 13.73 -5.14 77.00
CA ASP A 180 13.84 -3.69 77.11
C ASP A 180 12.53 -2.97 76.78
N ILE A 181 11.80 -3.39 75.74
CA ILE A 181 10.47 -2.84 75.44
C ILE A 181 9.49 -3.09 76.60
N ASN A 182 9.49 -4.29 77.18
CA ASN A 182 8.53 -4.65 78.23
C ASN A 182 8.85 -4.02 79.60
N GLN A 183 10.12 -4.06 80.02
CA GLN A 183 10.54 -3.72 81.38
C GLN A 183 11.04 -2.29 81.52
N THR A 184 11.76 -1.79 80.52
CA THR A 184 12.42 -0.47 80.55
C THR A 184 12.22 0.30 79.25
N PRO A 185 10.95 0.56 78.84
CA PRO A 185 10.67 1.17 77.55
C PRO A 185 11.24 2.59 77.46
N ASP A 186 12.19 2.79 76.55
CA ASP A 186 12.71 4.10 76.18
C ASP A 186 12.01 4.64 74.92
N GLU A 187 11.52 5.88 75.01
CA GLU A 187 10.78 6.53 73.93
C GLU A 187 11.61 6.68 72.66
N HIS A 188 12.88 7.04 72.78
CA HIS A 188 13.73 7.28 71.63
C HIS A 188 14.09 5.96 70.92
N SER A 189 14.40 4.92 71.68
CA SER A 189 14.70 3.58 71.16
C SER A 189 13.50 2.98 70.43
N ILE A 190 12.30 3.04 71.01
CA ILE A 190 11.08 2.52 70.36
C ILE A 190 10.76 3.33 69.10
N MET A 191 10.84 4.66 69.14
CA MET A 191 10.65 5.50 67.95
C MET A 191 11.64 5.17 66.83
N ALA A 192 12.92 4.98 67.17
CA ALA A 192 13.94 4.62 66.21
C ALA A 192 13.62 3.29 65.54
N TYR A 193 13.28 2.25 66.31
CA TYR A 193 12.94 0.94 65.76
C TYR A 193 11.67 0.97 64.90
N VAL A 194 10.59 1.59 65.40
CA VAL A 194 9.30 1.69 64.68
C VAL A 194 9.43 2.44 63.35
N SER A 195 10.35 3.40 63.24
CA SER A 195 10.56 4.12 61.97
C SER A 195 11.00 3.20 60.82
N TYR A 196 11.68 2.07 61.10
CA TYR A 196 12.06 1.11 60.06
C TYR A 196 10.84 0.37 59.48
N PHE A 197 9.79 0.15 60.27
CA PHE A 197 8.53 -0.43 59.78
C PHE A 197 7.83 0.51 58.79
N ARG A 198 7.83 1.81 59.07
CA ARG A 198 7.30 2.83 58.14
C ARG A 198 8.08 2.85 56.84
N ASP A 199 9.40 2.94 56.92
CA ASP A 199 10.25 3.00 55.73
C ASP A 199 10.16 1.71 54.90
N TYR A 200 9.97 0.55 55.52
CA TYR A 200 9.70 -0.70 54.82
C TYR A 200 8.39 -0.62 54.04
N LEU A 201 7.30 -0.18 54.68
CA LEU A 201 5.99 -0.05 54.02
C LEU A 201 5.98 0.97 52.89
N GLU A 202 6.67 2.10 53.05
CA GLU A 202 6.81 3.08 51.97
C GLU A 202 7.53 2.48 50.75
N LYS A 203 8.66 1.79 50.97
CA LYS A 203 9.40 1.11 49.90
C LYS A 203 8.65 -0.08 49.30
N ASP A 204 7.90 -0.83 50.11
CA ASP A 204 7.07 -1.94 49.64
C ASP A 204 5.90 -1.42 48.80
N ALA A 205 5.25 -0.32 49.20
CA ALA A 205 4.22 0.34 48.41
C ALA A 205 4.77 0.85 47.07
N GLU A 206 5.98 1.42 47.04
CA GLU A 206 6.66 1.79 45.79
C GLU A 206 6.95 0.56 44.92
N ARG A 207 7.45 -0.54 45.51
CA ARG A 207 7.72 -1.80 44.77
C ARG A 207 6.44 -2.45 44.23
N ARG A 208 5.37 -2.44 45.02
CA ARG A 208 4.06 -3.01 44.67
C ARG A 208 3.26 -2.10 43.75
N GLY A 209 3.58 -0.81 43.67
CA GLY A 209 2.99 0.17 42.75
C GLY A 209 3.71 0.27 41.41
N ALA A 210 4.96 -0.18 41.31
CA ALA A 210 5.73 -0.14 40.07
C ALA A 210 5.23 -1.15 39.01
N PRO A 211 5.39 -0.85 37.71
CA PRO A 211 5.03 -1.77 36.64
C PRO A 211 5.80 -3.09 36.71
N CYS A 212 5.13 -4.14 36.24
CA CYS A 212 5.69 -5.47 36.07
C CYS A 212 5.41 -5.96 34.64
N ALA A 213 6.43 -6.52 33.98
CA ALA A 213 6.31 -7.08 32.63
C ALA A 213 5.19 -8.14 32.54
N ALA A 214 5.18 -9.09 33.47
CA ALA A 214 4.23 -10.20 33.51
C ALA A 214 2.74 -9.81 33.70
N ARG A 215 2.45 -8.53 33.96
CA ARG A 215 1.09 -8.00 34.11
C ARG A 215 0.76 -6.92 33.10
N THR A 216 1.76 -6.23 32.59
CA THR A 216 1.61 -5.16 31.59
C THR A 216 1.08 -5.74 30.28
N THR A 217 0.15 -5.04 29.66
CA THR A 217 -0.51 -5.44 28.40
C THR A 217 -0.33 -4.34 27.35
N ALA A 218 -0.54 -4.66 26.08
CA ALA A 218 -0.63 -3.66 25.02
C ALA A 218 -1.79 -4.00 24.09
N ASP A 219 -2.43 -2.97 23.52
CA ASP A 219 -3.47 -3.11 22.50
C ASP A 219 -3.42 -1.97 21.48
N GLY A 220 -4.19 -2.15 20.40
CA GLY A 220 -4.25 -1.25 19.26
C GLY A 220 -3.72 -1.86 17.95
N PRO A 221 -3.97 -1.20 16.81
CA PRO A 221 -3.63 -1.72 15.48
C PRO A 221 -2.18 -2.20 15.33
N GLY A 222 -1.23 -1.50 15.96
CA GLY A 222 0.18 -1.86 15.92
C GLY A 222 0.53 -3.22 16.55
N VAL A 223 -0.32 -3.80 17.39
CA VAL A 223 -0.09 -5.11 18.03
C VAL A 223 -1.19 -6.14 17.75
N GLU A 224 -2.29 -5.75 17.11
CA GLU A 224 -3.42 -6.63 16.79
C GLU A 224 -3.56 -6.94 15.28
N GLY A 225 -3.20 -6.00 14.42
CA GLY A 225 -3.42 -6.08 12.99
C GLY A 225 -3.60 -4.69 12.40
N GLY A 226 -3.05 -4.45 11.23
CA GLY A 226 -2.93 -3.10 10.71
C GLY A 226 -2.86 -3.02 9.20
N ARG A 227 -2.53 -1.85 8.69
CA ARG A 227 -2.36 -1.61 7.26
C ARG A 227 -1.01 -1.02 6.94
N ALA A 228 -0.43 -1.47 5.83
CA ALA A 228 0.72 -0.83 5.23
C ALA A 228 0.39 0.64 4.87
N HIS A 229 1.39 1.52 4.93
CA HIS A 229 1.34 2.96 4.64
C HIS A 229 0.43 3.80 5.54
N THR A 230 -0.08 3.21 6.62
CA THR A 230 -0.84 3.93 7.63
C THR A 230 -0.10 3.88 8.96
N GLN A 231 -0.39 4.86 9.82
CA GLN A 231 0.08 4.79 11.19
C GLN A 231 -0.63 3.65 11.91
N ASN A 232 0.13 2.75 12.51
CA ASN A 232 -0.40 1.65 13.31
C ASN A 232 -0.08 1.94 14.79
N PRO A 233 -0.92 2.75 15.47
CA PRO A 233 -0.70 3.09 16.87
C PRO A 233 -0.97 1.88 17.77
N PHE A 234 -0.33 1.89 18.93
CA PHE A 234 -0.63 0.98 20.03
C PHE A 234 -0.34 1.67 21.36
N THR A 235 -1.01 1.21 22.42
CA THR A 235 -0.85 1.73 23.77
C THR A 235 -0.40 0.60 24.68
N ILE A 236 0.63 0.85 25.49
CA ILE A 236 1.09 -0.04 26.55
C ILE A 236 0.42 0.36 27.85
N HIS A 237 -0.31 -0.55 28.47
CA HIS A 237 -0.99 -0.37 29.75
C HIS A 237 -0.15 -0.98 30.88
N ALA A 238 0.66 -0.14 31.53
CA ALA A 238 1.54 -0.58 32.60
C ALA A 238 0.73 -1.00 33.84
N LYS A 239 0.98 -2.23 34.30
CA LYS A 239 0.28 -2.80 35.46
C LYS A 239 1.28 -3.30 36.47
N ASN A 240 0.95 -3.13 37.74
CA ASN A 240 1.76 -3.60 38.85
C ASN A 240 1.63 -5.13 39.05
N LEU A 241 2.32 -5.69 40.04
CA LEU A 241 2.29 -7.14 40.33
C LEU A 241 0.89 -7.67 40.68
N ARG A 242 0.00 -6.82 41.20
CA ARG A 242 -1.40 -7.16 41.52
C ARG A 242 -2.31 -7.14 40.30
N GLY A 243 -1.84 -6.56 39.19
CA GLY A 243 -2.61 -6.37 37.97
C GLY A 243 -3.39 -5.05 37.93
N ASP A 244 -3.19 -4.18 38.93
CA ASP A 244 -3.78 -2.84 38.94
C ASP A 244 -2.98 -1.92 38.01
N SER A 245 -3.65 -1.00 37.32
CA SER A 245 -3.00 0.03 36.52
C SER A 245 -2.14 0.93 37.40
N THR A 246 -0.96 1.29 36.92
CA THR A 246 -0.08 2.19 37.66
C THR A 246 -0.54 3.64 37.51
N GLU A 247 -0.86 4.34 38.60
CA GLU A 247 -1.41 5.70 38.55
C GLU A 247 -0.37 6.80 38.25
N GLN A 248 0.91 6.44 38.06
CA GLN A 248 2.01 7.36 37.80
C GLN A 248 2.80 6.92 36.57
N GLY A 249 3.17 7.91 35.73
CA GLY A 249 4.15 7.73 34.66
C GLY A 249 5.60 7.70 35.16
N GLY A 250 6.55 7.90 34.24
CA GLY A 250 7.98 8.03 34.51
C GLY A 250 8.78 6.75 34.27
N HIS A 251 8.21 5.76 33.58
CA HIS A 251 8.85 4.46 33.33
C HIS A 251 9.02 4.14 31.84
N GLY A 252 8.77 5.11 30.95
CA GLY A 252 8.89 4.94 29.49
C GLY A 252 10.27 4.43 29.05
N ASP A 253 11.34 4.96 29.64
CA ASP A 253 12.74 4.57 29.34
C ASP A 253 13.08 3.11 29.68
N LEU A 254 12.19 2.43 30.42
CA LEU A 254 12.35 1.03 30.79
C LEU A 254 11.64 0.08 29.81
N PHE A 255 10.85 0.62 28.88
CA PHE A 255 10.24 -0.12 27.79
C PHE A 255 11.11 -0.09 26.54
N THR A 256 11.15 -1.22 25.83
CA THR A 256 11.80 -1.32 24.51
C THR A 256 10.84 -1.97 23.53
N VAL A 257 10.76 -1.42 22.32
CA VAL A 257 9.95 -1.95 21.22
C VAL A 257 10.88 -2.31 20.06
N GLU A 258 10.87 -3.57 19.66
CA GLU A 258 11.61 -4.08 18.50
C GLU A 258 10.61 -4.63 17.48
N ILE A 259 10.72 -4.19 16.22
CA ILE A 259 9.85 -4.63 15.12
C ILE A 259 10.69 -5.37 14.11
N THR A 260 10.26 -6.56 13.71
CA THR A 260 10.89 -7.36 12.65
C THR A 260 9.82 -7.85 11.68
N GLY A 261 10.15 -8.02 10.39
CA GLY A 261 9.16 -8.49 9.42
C GLY A 261 9.50 -8.21 7.97
N ALA A 262 8.47 -7.94 7.17
CA ALA A 262 8.57 -7.68 5.74
C ALA A 262 9.33 -6.39 5.38
N ASP A 263 9.47 -5.49 6.36
CA ASP A 263 10.14 -4.19 6.23
C ASP A 263 11.05 -3.91 7.42
N ASP A 264 12.08 -3.10 7.20
CA ASP A 264 13.02 -2.67 8.25
C ASP A 264 12.54 -1.33 8.82
N ILE A 265 11.75 -1.41 9.89
CA ILE A 265 11.09 -0.25 10.50
C ILE A 265 11.34 -0.22 12.01
N ALA A 266 11.45 0.99 12.54
CA ALA A 266 11.50 1.23 13.98
C ALA A 266 10.16 1.76 14.47
N ALA A 267 9.86 1.49 15.74
CA ALA A 267 8.75 2.13 16.43
C ALA A 267 9.04 3.62 16.68
N ASP A 268 7.98 4.43 16.69
CA ASP A 268 8.05 5.80 17.14
C ASP A 268 8.40 5.87 18.64
N PRO A 269 9.03 6.96 19.11
CA PRO A 269 9.32 7.15 20.53
C PRO A 269 8.06 7.00 21.40
N LEU A 270 8.17 6.29 22.52
CA LEU A 270 7.08 6.16 23.48
C LEU A 270 6.73 7.52 24.11
N ALA A 271 5.45 7.88 24.05
CA ALA A 271 4.88 9.04 24.72
C ALA A 271 4.25 8.59 26.05
N ASP A 272 4.73 9.14 27.16
CA ASP A 272 4.19 8.88 28.49
C ASP A 272 2.98 9.76 28.77
N ASN A 273 1.82 9.14 29.02
CA ASN A 273 0.56 9.84 29.28
C ASN A 273 0.40 10.26 30.75
N GLY A 274 1.37 9.94 31.61
CA GLY A 274 1.40 10.32 33.03
C GLY A 274 0.45 9.51 33.92
N ASN A 275 -0.28 8.56 33.35
CA ASN A 275 -1.30 7.74 34.00
C ASN A 275 -0.99 6.24 33.95
N GLY A 276 0.27 5.87 33.63
CA GLY A 276 0.68 4.48 33.44
C GLY A 276 0.48 3.95 32.02
N ASP A 277 -0.11 4.73 31.12
CA ASP A 277 -0.20 4.37 29.70
C ASP A 277 0.92 5.01 28.89
N TYR A 278 1.42 4.28 27.90
CA TYR A 278 2.48 4.74 27.01
C TYR A 278 2.08 4.50 25.55
N ASP A 279 1.98 5.56 24.76
CA ASP A 279 1.57 5.49 23.36
C ASP A 279 2.78 5.43 22.42
N SER A 280 2.69 4.60 21.40
CA SER A 280 3.65 4.54 20.30
C SER A 280 2.93 4.06 19.03
N GLY A 281 3.67 3.88 17.95
CA GLY A 281 3.17 3.37 16.69
C GLY A 281 4.31 3.17 15.71
N TYR A 282 3.96 2.70 14.51
CA TYR A 282 4.89 2.59 13.40
C TYR A 282 4.12 2.63 12.08
N ASN A 283 4.83 2.97 11.00
CA ASN A 283 4.26 3.06 9.66
C ASN A 283 4.97 2.08 8.69
N PRO A 284 4.49 0.82 8.59
CA PRO A 284 5.09 -0.19 7.74
C PRO A 284 4.87 0.13 6.25
N GLN A 285 5.90 0.03 5.41
CA GLN A 285 5.77 0.30 3.97
C GLN A 285 5.47 -0.95 3.14
N LYS A 286 5.28 -2.12 3.78
CA LYS A 286 5.00 -3.37 3.08
C LYS A 286 3.89 -4.14 3.77
N ALA A 287 2.96 -4.67 3.00
CA ALA A 287 2.02 -5.66 3.49
C ALA A 287 2.76 -6.97 3.83
N GLY A 288 2.30 -7.68 4.86
CA GLY A 288 2.95 -8.92 5.30
C GLY A 288 2.90 -9.13 6.81
N ARG A 289 3.58 -10.17 7.28
CA ARG A 289 3.68 -10.48 8.70
C ARG A 289 4.82 -9.72 9.36
N TYR A 290 4.53 -9.15 10.52
CA TYR A 290 5.46 -8.48 11.41
C TYR A 290 5.40 -9.12 12.79
N GLN A 291 6.50 -9.01 13.51
CA GLN A 291 6.61 -9.39 14.90
C GLN A 291 7.01 -8.16 15.71
N VAL A 292 6.15 -7.74 16.64
CA VAL A 292 6.37 -6.59 17.53
C VAL A 292 6.71 -7.11 18.92
N ALA A 293 7.97 -6.99 19.33
CA ALA A 293 8.42 -7.40 20.66
C ALA A 293 8.45 -6.17 21.58
N ILE A 294 7.65 -6.20 22.65
CA ILE A 294 7.59 -5.15 23.67
C ILE A 294 8.10 -5.74 24.98
N LYS A 295 9.16 -5.14 25.54
CA LYS A 295 9.78 -5.58 26.79
C LYS A 295 9.79 -4.48 27.83
N PHE A 296 9.66 -4.84 29.10
CA PHE A 296 9.87 -3.97 30.25
C PHE A 296 11.07 -4.48 31.07
N LYS A 297 12.10 -3.63 31.27
CA LYS A 297 13.37 -4.00 31.92
C LYS A 297 14.04 -5.26 31.32
N GLY A 298 13.85 -5.47 30.02
CA GLY A 298 14.40 -6.61 29.28
C GLY A 298 13.56 -7.89 29.28
N GLU A 299 12.41 -7.92 29.97
CA GLU A 299 11.47 -9.04 29.98
C GLU A 299 10.23 -8.74 29.11
N ASP A 300 9.75 -9.72 28.35
CA ASP A 300 8.55 -9.57 27.52
C ASP A 300 7.29 -9.27 28.34
N ILE A 301 6.48 -8.31 27.87
CA ILE A 301 5.17 -8.05 28.46
C ILE A 301 4.17 -9.15 28.08
N VAL A 302 2.96 -9.12 28.66
CA VAL A 302 1.92 -10.10 28.33
C VAL A 302 1.55 -10.01 26.84
N GLY A 303 1.71 -11.12 26.13
CA GLY A 303 1.43 -11.23 24.70
C GLY A 303 2.61 -10.95 23.79
N SER A 304 3.69 -10.33 24.29
CA SER A 304 4.91 -10.12 23.51
C SER A 304 5.68 -11.44 23.29
N PRO A 305 6.22 -11.69 22.09
CA PRO A 305 6.08 -10.86 20.89
C PRO A 305 4.72 -11.03 20.19
N PHE A 306 4.17 -9.94 19.66
CA PHE A 306 2.90 -9.91 18.94
C PHE A 306 3.11 -10.23 17.45
N ASP A 307 2.42 -11.25 16.93
CA ASP A 307 2.40 -11.57 15.50
C ASP A 307 1.29 -10.77 14.81
N VAL A 308 1.67 -9.81 13.96
CA VAL A 308 0.77 -8.83 13.37
C VAL A 308 0.73 -9.01 11.85
N LEU A 309 -0.45 -9.03 11.26
CA LEU A 309 -0.63 -9.02 9.80
C LEU A 309 -0.94 -7.60 9.34
N MET A 310 -0.11 -7.07 8.44
CA MET A 310 -0.35 -5.82 7.75
C MET A 310 -1.05 -6.09 6.42
N GLU A 311 -2.30 -5.62 6.31
CA GLU A 311 -3.12 -5.70 5.11
C GLU A 311 -2.72 -4.60 4.11
N GLY A 312 -2.90 -4.89 2.82
CA GLY A 312 -2.55 -4.00 1.71
C GLY A 312 -2.39 -4.78 0.40
N ALA A 313 -2.46 -4.06 -0.73
CA ALA A 313 -2.23 -4.65 -2.04
C ALA A 313 -0.76 -5.11 -2.19
N CYS A 314 -0.55 -6.17 -2.96
CA CYS A 314 0.73 -6.79 -3.18
C CYS A 314 1.06 -6.81 -4.67
N ALA A 315 2.14 -6.13 -5.08
CA ALA A 315 2.48 -5.91 -6.49
C ALA A 315 2.45 -7.19 -7.34
N LYS A 316 3.03 -8.29 -6.84
CA LYS A 316 3.07 -9.60 -7.53
C LYS A 316 1.69 -10.21 -7.82
N ASN A 317 0.67 -9.87 -7.05
CA ASN A 317 -0.68 -10.42 -7.18
C ASN A 317 -1.64 -9.43 -7.84
N THR A 318 -1.39 -8.13 -7.69
CA THR A 318 -2.09 -7.06 -8.42
C THR A 318 -1.90 -7.21 -9.92
N TRP A 319 -2.96 -6.94 -10.68
CA TRP A 319 -2.99 -7.02 -12.13
C TRP A 319 -3.77 -5.84 -12.72
N ALA A 320 -3.69 -5.65 -14.03
CA ALA A 320 -4.45 -4.61 -14.74
C ALA A 320 -4.99 -5.15 -16.06
N ASP A 321 -6.14 -4.63 -16.48
CA ASP A 321 -6.74 -4.93 -17.80
C ASP A 321 -7.48 -3.73 -18.39
N GLY A 322 -7.75 -3.81 -19.68
CA GLY A 322 -8.46 -2.79 -20.44
C GLY A 322 -7.88 -2.57 -21.83
N PRO A 323 -8.62 -1.90 -22.72
CA PRO A 323 -8.18 -1.65 -24.10
C PRO A 323 -6.85 -0.87 -24.14
N GLY A 324 -6.64 0.08 -23.23
CA GLY A 324 -5.42 0.88 -23.18
C GLY A 324 -4.13 0.09 -22.93
N LEU A 325 -4.18 -1.12 -22.37
CA LEU A 325 -2.97 -1.95 -22.23
C LEU A 325 -2.59 -2.70 -23.50
N ASN A 326 -3.52 -2.80 -24.47
CA ASN A 326 -3.32 -3.53 -25.72
C ASN A 326 -3.11 -2.59 -26.91
N GLY A 327 -3.72 -1.40 -26.90
CA GLY A 327 -3.61 -0.44 -27.99
C GLY A 327 -4.90 0.36 -28.23
N GLY A 328 -4.97 1.00 -29.39
CA GLY A 328 -6.15 1.75 -29.81
C GLY A 328 -5.86 2.66 -30.99
N LYS A 329 -6.60 3.77 -31.10
CA LYS A 329 -6.39 4.76 -32.15
C LYS A 329 -5.93 6.10 -31.56
N THR A 330 -5.10 6.84 -32.29
CA THR A 330 -4.65 8.19 -31.90
C THR A 330 -5.82 9.14 -31.65
N GLY A 331 -5.70 10.05 -30.69
CA GLY A 331 -6.73 11.03 -30.33
C GLY A 331 -7.95 10.44 -29.62
N ARG A 332 -7.97 9.14 -29.31
CA ARG A 332 -9.01 8.48 -28.50
C ARG A 332 -8.47 8.15 -27.12
N ASP A 333 -9.37 8.13 -26.14
CA ASP A 333 -9.04 7.71 -24.79
C ASP A 333 -8.71 6.21 -24.77
N LEU A 334 -7.63 5.88 -24.06
CA LEU A 334 -7.10 4.52 -23.90
C LEU A 334 -7.23 4.11 -22.43
N PRO A 335 -8.42 3.68 -21.97
CA PRO A 335 -8.66 3.37 -20.58
C PRO A 335 -8.15 1.96 -20.21
N PHE A 336 -7.75 1.80 -18.95
CA PHE A 336 -7.53 0.51 -18.30
C PHE A 336 -7.74 0.65 -16.78
N THR A 337 -7.93 -0.48 -16.09
CA THR A 337 -8.18 -0.51 -14.65
C THR A 337 -7.14 -1.39 -13.98
N ILE A 338 -6.63 -0.93 -12.83
CA ILE A 338 -5.72 -1.66 -11.96
C ILE A 338 -6.54 -2.30 -10.84
N HIS A 339 -6.35 -3.60 -10.63
CA HIS A 339 -7.05 -4.40 -9.62
C HIS A 339 -6.09 -4.80 -8.52
N GLY A 340 -6.15 -4.08 -7.38
CA GLY A 340 -5.33 -4.38 -6.21
C GLY A 340 -5.68 -5.72 -5.59
N VAL A 341 -4.66 -6.55 -5.32
CA VAL A 341 -4.83 -7.87 -4.70
C VAL A 341 -3.82 -8.05 -3.59
N ASP A 342 -4.28 -8.48 -2.42
CA ASP A 342 -3.42 -8.72 -1.25
C ASP A 342 -2.46 -9.91 -1.46
N ALA A 343 -1.56 -10.15 -0.52
CA ALA A 343 -0.59 -11.25 -0.59
C ALA A 343 -1.23 -12.65 -0.57
N ASN A 344 -2.47 -12.79 -0.10
CA ASN A 344 -3.24 -14.04 -0.01
C ASN A 344 -4.09 -14.31 -1.25
N GLY A 345 -4.17 -13.35 -2.18
CA GLY A 345 -4.97 -13.45 -3.40
C GLY A 345 -6.39 -12.90 -3.26
N ASN A 346 -6.72 -12.21 -2.17
CA ASN A 346 -8.01 -11.54 -2.02
C ASN A 346 -7.95 -10.14 -2.66
N PRO A 347 -9.03 -9.68 -3.32
CA PRO A 347 -9.11 -8.30 -3.77
C PRO A 347 -8.94 -7.33 -2.59
N ALA A 348 -8.16 -6.27 -2.80
CA ALA A 348 -8.18 -5.13 -1.90
C ALA A 348 -9.60 -4.54 -1.90
N THR A 349 -10.09 -4.11 -0.74
CA THR A 349 -11.46 -3.60 -0.56
C THR A 349 -11.53 -2.09 -0.35
N ASP A 350 -10.38 -1.42 -0.35
CA ASP A 350 -10.25 -0.02 0.00
C ASP A 350 -9.20 0.64 -0.89
N GLY A 351 -9.35 1.94 -1.14
CA GLY A 351 -8.40 2.75 -1.92
C GLY A 351 -7.17 3.22 -1.12
N GLY A 352 -6.39 4.09 -1.76
CA GLY A 352 -5.22 4.77 -1.17
C GLY A 352 -3.86 4.19 -1.54
N GLU A 353 -3.82 3.11 -2.32
CA GLU A 353 -2.57 2.50 -2.78
C GLU A 353 -1.85 3.40 -3.82
N PRO A 354 -0.54 3.67 -3.68
CA PRO A 354 0.22 4.57 -4.53
C PRO A 354 0.67 3.88 -5.82
N TYR A 355 -0.27 3.61 -6.71
CA TYR A 355 0.06 3.11 -8.05
C TYR A 355 0.77 4.17 -8.88
N GLU A 356 1.92 3.82 -9.44
CA GLU A 356 2.68 4.66 -10.35
C GLU A 356 2.54 4.12 -11.77
N VAL A 357 2.01 4.94 -12.68
CA VAL A 357 1.86 4.58 -14.09
C VAL A 357 2.80 5.44 -14.93
N ALA A 358 3.76 4.80 -15.61
CA ALA A 358 4.69 5.45 -16.53
C ALA A 358 4.48 4.92 -17.94
N ILE A 359 4.08 5.81 -18.85
CA ILE A 359 3.80 5.47 -20.25
C ILE A 359 4.87 6.10 -21.12
N ASN A 360 5.63 5.28 -21.85
CA ASN A 360 6.66 5.75 -22.77
C ASN A 360 6.31 5.36 -24.20
N GLY A 361 6.30 6.33 -25.10
CA GLY A 361 6.01 6.11 -26.52
C GLY A 361 7.01 6.75 -27.47
N PRO A 362 6.70 6.76 -28.79
CA PRO A 362 7.59 7.27 -29.83
C PRO A 362 8.02 8.73 -29.64
N ASN A 363 7.16 9.55 -29.03
CA ASN A 363 7.40 10.98 -28.79
C ASN A 363 7.82 11.30 -27.35
N GLY A 364 8.15 10.29 -26.53
CA GLY A 364 8.53 10.45 -25.13
C GLY A 364 7.41 10.03 -24.16
N PRO A 365 7.52 10.45 -22.88
CA PRO A 365 6.59 10.05 -21.83
C PRO A 365 5.21 10.71 -22.00
N VAL A 366 4.16 9.98 -21.63
CA VAL A 366 2.77 10.40 -21.64
C VAL A 366 2.23 10.34 -20.21
N GLU A 367 1.59 11.43 -19.78
CA GLU A 367 0.98 11.52 -18.46
C GLU A 367 -0.44 10.92 -18.49
N PRO A 368 -0.71 9.83 -17.74
CA PRO A 368 -2.05 9.30 -17.58
C PRO A 368 -2.84 10.09 -16.52
N VAL A 369 -4.17 10.03 -16.61
CA VAL A 369 -5.07 10.46 -15.54
C VAL A 369 -5.48 9.25 -14.73
N LEU A 370 -5.21 9.28 -13.42
CA LEU A 370 -5.56 8.22 -12.47
C LEU A 370 -6.74 8.64 -11.60
N LYS A 371 -7.64 7.71 -11.32
CA LYS A 371 -8.77 7.87 -10.44
C LYS A 371 -8.90 6.66 -9.53
N ASP A 372 -8.63 6.86 -8.25
CA ASP A 372 -8.91 5.86 -7.21
C ASP A 372 -10.42 5.75 -6.99
N ASN A 373 -10.94 4.52 -7.06
CA ASN A 373 -12.36 4.22 -6.88
C ASN A 373 -12.73 3.96 -5.40
N GLY A 374 -11.74 3.85 -4.51
CA GLY A 374 -11.96 3.63 -3.08
C GLY A 374 -12.33 2.20 -2.70
N ASP A 375 -12.30 1.27 -3.67
CA ASP A 375 -12.70 -0.14 -3.51
C ASP A 375 -11.56 -1.11 -3.83
N GLY A 376 -10.31 -0.63 -3.82
CA GLY A 376 -9.12 -1.40 -4.21
C GLY A 376 -8.81 -1.37 -5.71
N THR A 377 -9.63 -0.69 -6.53
CA THR A 377 -9.37 -0.48 -7.95
C THR A 377 -8.99 0.97 -8.28
N VAL A 378 -8.19 1.14 -9.33
CA VAL A 378 -7.80 2.45 -9.86
C VAL A 378 -8.03 2.48 -11.37
N ASP A 379 -8.83 3.43 -11.84
CA ASP A 379 -9.02 3.67 -13.27
C ASP A 379 -7.92 4.60 -13.79
N ALA A 380 -7.32 4.21 -14.91
CA ALA A 380 -6.31 4.96 -15.62
C ALA A 380 -6.78 5.24 -17.04
N VAL A 381 -6.58 6.46 -17.53
CA VAL A 381 -6.84 6.82 -18.92
C VAL A 381 -5.73 7.71 -19.45
N TYR A 382 -5.32 7.46 -20.68
CA TYR A 382 -4.35 8.30 -21.39
C TYR A 382 -4.78 8.49 -22.84
N ASN A 383 -4.22 9.49 -23.50
CA ASN A 383 -4.51 9.85 -24.89
C ASN A 383 -3.20 10.23 -25.58
N VAL A 384 -3.05 9.83 -26.85
CA VAL A 384 -1.82 10.04 -27.61
C VAL A 384 -2.12 10.44 -29.05
N ASP A 385 -1.33 11.35 -29.60
CA ASP A 385 -1.51 11.87 -30.97
C ASP A 385 -0.62 11.18 -32.01
N ALA A 386 0.30 10.32 -31.58
CA ALA A 386 1.23 9.63 -32.46
C ALA A 386 0.95 8.12 -32.49
N PRO A 387 0.93 7.49 -33.67
CA PRO A 387 0.86 6.05 -33.76
C PRO A 387 2.20 5.40 -33.36
N GLY A 388 2.16 4.15 -32.93
CA GLY A 388 3.32 3.34 -32.59
C GLY A 388 3.13 2.50 -31.34
N ASP A 389 4.22 1.88 -30.90
CA ASP A 389 4.24 1.06 -29.70
C ASP A 389 4.49 1.93 -28.45
N TYR A 390 3.68 1.70 -27.42
CA TYR A 390 3.77 2.34 -26.12
C TYR A 390 4.03 1.29 -25.04
N ASP A 391 5.07 1.53 -24.22
CA ASP A 391 5.35 0.73 -23.03
C ASP A 391 4.63 1.37 -21.83
N VAL A 392 3.62 0.66 -21.30
CA VAL A 392 2.83 1.06 -20.13
C VAL A 392 3.34 0.30 -18.91
N ALA A 393 4.17 0.95 -18.10
CA ALA A 393 4.66 0.40 -16.84
C ALA A 393 3.72 0.81 -15.70
N VAL A 394 3.35 -0.15 -14.87
CA VAL A 394 2.52 0.04 -13.68
C VAL A 394 3.26 -0.57 -12.50
N ASN A 395 3.61 0.27 -11.54
CA ASN A 395 4.30 -0.14 -10.34
C ASN A 395 3.41 0.09 -9.12
N LEU A 396 3.59 -0.74 -8.10
CA LEU A 396 3.05 -0.55 -6.77
C LEU A 396 4.24 -0.58 -5.80
N HIS A 397 4.45 0.52 -5.07
CA HIS A 397 5.59 0.68 -4.15
C HIS A 397 6.96 0.54 -4.82
N GLY A 398 7.07 0.96 -6.08
CA GLY A 398 8.28 0.84 -6.89
C GLY A 398 8.52 -0.55 -7.50
N ASP A 399 7.75 -1.56 -7.11
CA ASP A 399 7.80 -2.90 -7.70
C ASP A 399 6.78 -3.03 -8.85
N PRO A 400 7.13 -3.66 -9.98
CA PRO A 400 6.20 -3.86 -11.08
C PRO A 400 5.05 -4.79 -10.69
N ILE A 401 3.82 -4.43 -11.08
CA ILE A 401 2.68 -5.33 -10.92
C ILE A 401 2.78 -6.53 -11.87
N LYS A 402 1.92 -7.52 -11.70
CA LYS A 402 1.88 -8.69 -12.59
C LYS A 402 1.74 -8.26 -14.06
N ASP A 403 2.55 -8.87 -14.92
CA ASP A 403 2.61 -8.68 -16.38
C ASP A 403 3.06 -7.29 -16.84
N SER A 404 3.43 -6.39 -15.91
CA SER A 404 4.00 -5.09 -16.24
C SER A 404 5.50 -5.20 -16.62
N PRO A 405 6.01 -4.45 -17.62
CA PRO A 405 5.30 -3.47 -18.45
C PRO A 405 4.45 -4.10 -19.56
N PHE A 406 3.32 -3.45 -19.86
CA PHE A 406 2.41 -3.80 -20.97
C PHE A 406 2.83 -3.11 -22.27
N LYS A 407 2.53 -3.73 -23.41
CA LYS A 407 2.81 -3.18 -24.75
C LYS A 407 1.53 -2.85 -25.48
N ALA A 408 1.26 -1.56 -25.64
CA ALA A 408 0.08 -1.05 -26.34
C ALA A 408 0.44 -0.57 -27.76
N HIS A 409 -0.23 -1.12 -28.78
CA HIS A 409 -0.02 -0.71 -30.17
C HIS A 409 -1.09 0.29 -30.62
N VAL A 410 -0.71 1.55 -30.78
CA VAL A 410 -1.64 2.63 -31.18
C VAL A 410 -1.55 2.87 -32.68
N LYS A 411 -2.69 2.76 -33.37
CA LYS A 411 -2.84 3.03 -34.79
C LYS A 411 -3.25 4.47 -35.05
N ALA A 412 -2.89 5.00 -36.22
CA ALA A 412 -3.39 6.29 -36.66
C ALA A 412 -4.88 6.19 -37.04
N VAL A 413 -5.59 7.32 -37.02
CA VAL A 413 -6.97 7.45 -37.50
C VAL A 413 -6.96 7.97 -38.94
N PRO A 414 -7.82 7.46 -39.84
CA PRO A 414 -8.00 8.02 -41.17
C PRO A 414 -8.60 9.43 -41.09
N ASP A 415 -8.05 10.33 -41.89
CA ASP A 415 -8.62 11.64 -42.15
C ASP A 415 -9.32 11.58 -43.51
N ALA A 416 -10.65 11.60 -43.48
CA ALA A 416 -11.48 11.57 -44.68
C ALA A 416 -11.20 12.76 -45.62
N SER A 417 -10.73 13.90 -45.10
CA SER A 417 -10.33 15.07 -45.89
C SER A 417 -8.98 14.91 -46.59
N LYS A 418 -8.21 13.87 -46.24
CA LYS A 418 -6.93 13.49 -46.88
C LYS A 418 -7.01 12.18 -47.64
N SER A 419 -8.11 11.46 -47.48
CA SER A 419 -8.39 10.18 -48.13
C SER A 419 -9.26 10.41 -49.36
N TRP A 420 -9.12 9.59 -50.40
CA TRP A 420 -9.88 9.73 -51.65
C TRP A 420 -10.21 8.39 -52.30
N ALA A 421 -11.16 8.39 -53.23
CA ALA A 421 -11.43 7.25 -54.09
C ALA A 421 -11.16 7.59 -55.57
N GLU A 422 -10.65 6.62 -56.34
CA GLU A 422 -10.44 6.74 -57.78
C GLU A 422 -10.51 5.37 -58.49
N GLY A 423 -10.91 5.36 -59.76
CA GLY A 423 -10.95 4.15 -60.57
C GLY A 423 -12.04 4.19 -61.64
N PRO A 424 -12.01 3.26 -62.61
CA PRO A 424 -12.95 3.25 -63.73
C PRO A 424 -14.41 3.13 -63.28
N GLY A 425 -14.70 2.37 -62.22
CA GLY A 425 -16.04 2.22 -61.66
C GLY A 425 -16.60 3.50 -61.02
N LEU A 426 -15.79 4.55 -60.85
CA LEU A 426 -16.28 5.89 -60.46
C LEU A 426 -16.49 6.80 -61.68
N GLU A 427 -16.08 6.42 -62.89
CA GLU A 427 -16.26 7.21 -64.11
C GLU A 427 -17.42 6.68 -64.98
N GLY A 428 -17.67 5.37 -64.94
CA GLY A 428 -18.74 4.70 -65.67
C GLY A 428 -18.73 3.20 -65.40
N ALA A 429 -19.86 2.55 -65.67
CA ALA A 429 -20.02 1.10 -65.51
C ALA A 429 -21.07 0.58 -66.49
N PHE A 430 -21.13 -0.74 -66.66
CA PHE A 430 -22.23 -1.40 -67.35
C PHE A 430 -23.00 -2.29 -66.38
N ASP A 431 -24.26 -2.58 -66.70
CA ASP A 431 -25.18 -3.35 -65.86
C ASP A 431 -24.96 -4.88 -65.90
N ASN A 432 -23.97 -5.35 -66.67
CA ASN A 432 -23.68 -6.77 -66.86
C ASN A 432 -22.22 -7.16 -66.59
N GLU A 433 -21.39 -6.23 -66.08
CA GLU A 433 -20.00 -6.51 -65.71
C GLU A 433 -19.61 -5.80 -64.39
N PRO A 434 -18.69 -6.37 -63.60
CA PRO A 434 -18.24 -5.76 -62.35
C PRO A 434 -17.46 -4.48 -62.60
N ALA A 435 -17.81 -3.43 -61.84
CA ALA A 435 -17.13 -2.15 -61.85
C ALA A 435 -16.20 -2.02 -60.64
N GLN A 436 -14.99 -1.49 -60.86
CA GLN A 436 -13.94 -1.45 -59.83
C GLN A 436 -13.40 -0.04 -59.59
N PHE A 437 -13.10 0.26 -58.33
CA PHE A 437 -12.33 1.43 -57.93
C PHE A 437 -11.53 1.15 -56.65
N LYS A 438 -10.66 2.08 -56.26
CA LYS A 438 -9.80 1.95 -55.08
C LYS A 438 -10.01 3.14 -54.15
N VAL A 439 -10.07 2.88 -52.85
CA VAL A 439 -10.05 3.91 -51.79
C VAL A 439 -8.64 3.99 -51.22
N PHE A 440 -8.12 5.21 -51.07
CA PHE A 440 -6.82 5.50 -50.50
C PHE A 440 -7.01 6.18 -49.14
N ALA A 441 -6.73 5.47 -48.06
CA ALA A 441 -6.88 5.97 -46.69
C ALA A 441 -5.59 6.62 -46.19
N ARG A 442 -5.70 7.86 -45.69
CA ARG A 442 -4.57 8.66 -45.20
C ARG A 442 -4.89 9.29 -43.86
N ASP A 443 -3.90 9.39 -42.98
CA ASP A 443 -4.00 10.19 -41.76
C ASP A 443 -3.93 11.70 -42.06
N VAL A 444 -4.06 12.54 -41.02
CA VAL A 444 -3.97 14.00 -41.11
C VAL A 444 -2.63 14.50 -41.70
N ASN A 445 -1.57 13.71 -41.55
CA ASN A 445 -0.23 14.00 -42.06
C ASN A 445 0.00 13.47 -43.49
N GLY A 446 -0.97 12.76 -44.06
CA GLY A 446 -0.90 12.17 -45.39
C GLY A 446 -0.20 10.81 -45.47
N ASN A 447 0.01 10.13 -44.35
CA ASN A 447 0.57 8.77 -44.32
C ASN A 447 -0.52 7.72 -44.56
N PRO A 448 -0.23 6.58 -45.23
CA PRO A 448 -1.19 5.49 -45.38
C PRO A 448 -1.63 4.89 -44.04
N VAL A 449 -2.92 4.61 -43.89
CA VAL A 449 -3.52 3.95 -42.70
C VAL A 449 -4.41 2.78 -43.14
N SER A 450 -4.33 1.64 -42.44
CA SER A 450 -5.05 0.40 -42.79
C SER A 450 -5.75 -0.26 -41.59
N GLY A 451 -6.71 -1.14 -41.87
CA GLY A 451 -7.54 -1.80 -40.87
C GLY A 451 -8.66 -0.93 -40.30
N ASP A 452 -9.10 0.07 -41.07
CA ASP A 452 -10.23 0.94 -40.75
C ASP A 452 -11.53 0.41 -41.37
N ASP A 453 -12.68 0.85 -40.87
CA ASP A 453 -13.98 0.42 -41.39
C ASP A 453 -14.30 1.18 -42.69
N CYS A 454 -14.09 0.52 -43.84
CA CYS A 454 -14.37 1.07 -45.15
C CYS A 454 -15.71 0.56 -45.69
N GLU A 455 -16.71 1.44 -45.76
CA GLU A 455 -18.06 1.11 -46.21
C GLU A 455 -18.37 1.77 -47.56
N ILE A 456 -19.03 1.03 -48.45
CA ILE A 456 -19.43 1.50 -49.78
C ILE A 456 -20.94 1.47 -49.90
N GLN A 457 -21.54 2.66 -49.99
CA GLN A 457 -22.98 2.83 -50.17
C GLN A 457 -23.29 3.19 -51.61
N ILE A 458 -24.16 2.40 -52.24
CA ILE A 458 -24.56 2.56 -53.64
C ILE A 458 -26.08 2.73 -53.69
N ALA A 459 -26.54 3.90 -54.15
CA ALA A 459 -27.95 4.22 -54.26
C ALA A 459 -28.32 4.54 -55.72
N GLY A 460 -29.31 3.85 -56.27
CA GLY A 460 -29.74 4.05 -57.65
C GLY A 460 -31.00 3.26 -58.03
N PRO A 461 -31.28 3.11 -59.33
CA PRO A 461 -32.53 2.53 -59.84
C PRO A 461 -32.66 1.01 -59.63
N GLY A 462 -31.56 0.29 -59.43
CA GLY A 462 -31.54 -1.16 -59.24
C GLY A 462 -30.80 -1.61 -57.97
N PRO A 463 -30.87 -2.91 -57.65
CA PRO A 463 -30.05 -3.52 -56.61
C PRO A 463 -28.56 -3.32 -56.92
N ALA A 464 -27.77 -3.11 -55.87
CA ALA A 464 -26.33 -2.99 -55.94
C ALA A 464 -25.69 -3.83 -54.83
N ASN A 465 -24.59 -4.49 -55.14
CA ASN A 465 -23.75 -5.16 -54.15
C ASN A 465 -22.31 -4.70 -54.34
N SER A 466 -21.61 -4.47 -53.24
CA SER A 466 -20.19 -4.12 -53.22
C SER A 466 -19.41 -5.14 -52.40
N ASN A 467 -18.14 -5.31 -52.76
CA ASN A 467 -17.16 -6.06 -52.00
C ASN A 467 -15.92 -5.19 -51.81
N VAL A 468 -15.41 -5.15 -50.58
CA VAL A 468 -14.25 -4.32 -50.19
C VAL A 468 -13.15 -5.23 -49.69
N THR A 469 -11.94 -5.05 -50.21
CA THR A 469 -10.74 -5.79 -49.79
C THR A 469 -9.70 -4.82 -49.26
N ASP A 470 -9.38 -4.90 -47.96
CA ASP A 470 -8.26 -4.15 -47.36
C ASP A 470 -6.93 -4.80 -47.75
N ASN A 471 -6.05 -4.03 -48.40
CA ASN A 471 -4.74 -4.48 -48.82
C ASN A 471 -3.66 -4.38 -47.71
N GLY A 472 -4.00 -3.78 -46.56
CA GLY A 472 -3.09 -3.59 -45.44
C GLY A 472 -2.06 -2.46 -45.64
N ASP A 473 -2.03 -1.84 -46.81
CA ASP A 473 -1.10 -0.78 -47.21
C ASP A 473 -1.72 0.63 -47.22
N GLY A 474 -2.94 0.73 -46.68
CA GLY A 474 -3.76 1.94 -46.70
C GLY A 474 -4.47 2.17 -48.03
N THR A 475 -4.74 1.08 -48.76
CA THR A 475 -5.66 1.06 -49.89
C THR A 475 -6.70 -0.05 -49.74
N TYR A 476 -7.91 0.22 -50.22
CA TYR A 476 -9.02 -0.73 -50.25
C TYR A 476 -9.47 -0.92 -51.69
N ASP A 477 -9.47 -2.16 -52.18
CA ASP A 477 -10.03 -2.50 -53.49
C ASP A 477 -11.53 -2.70 -53.38
N VAL A 478 -12.27 -1.98 -54.21
CA VAL A 478 -13.73 -2.02 -54.26
C VAL A 478 -14.17 -2.57 -55.61
N GLU A 479 -15.00 -3.60 -55.56
CA GLU A 479 -15.74 -4.10 -56.71
C GLU A 479 -17.23 -4.00 -56.42
N TYR A 480 -18.02 -3.54 -57.38
CA TYR A 480 -19.47 -3.52 -57.26
C TYR A 480 -20.17 -3.97 -58.54
N ASN A 481 -21.36 -4.54 -58.37
CA ASN A 481 -22.26 -4.95 -59.44
C ASN A 481 -23.61 -4.25 -59.29
N VAL A 482 -24.20 -3.85 -60.42
CA VAL A 482 -25.53 -3.23 -60.51
C VAL A 482 -26.29 -3.86 -61.65
N ASP A 483 -27.57 -4.19 -61.44
CA ASP A 483 -28.36 -5.00 -62.38
C ASP A 483 -29.30 -4.17 -63.29
N ALA A 484 -29.17 -2.84 -63.28
CA ALA A 484 -30.02 -1.97 -64.10
C ALA A 484 -29.27 -0.71 -64.54
N PRO A 485 -29.49 -0.24 -65.79
CA PRO A 485 -28.90 1.00 -66.27
C PRO A 485 -29.52 2.23 -65.61
N GLY A 486 -28.76 3.31 -65.54
CA GLY A 486 -29.18 4.60 -64.98
C GLY A 486 -28.13 5.25 -64.08
N GLU A 487 -28.52 6.31 -63.39
CA GLU A 487 -27.62 7.07 -62.51
C GLU A 487 -27.57 6.46 -61.10
N TYR A 488 -26.37 6.17 -60.61
CA TYR A 488 -26.10 5.68 -59.25
C TYR A 488 -25.23 6.68 -58.49
N ALA A 489 -25.58 6.96 -57.23
CA ALA A 489 -24.74 7.70 -56.30
C ALA A 489 -23.91 6.72 -55.46
N ILE A 490 -22.59 6.81 -55.57
CA ILE A 490 -21.63 5.96 -54.85
C ILE A 490 -20.92 6.81 -53.79
N THR A 491 -21.03 6.40 -52.53
CA THR A 491 -20.36 7.02 -51.38
C THR A 491 -19.40 6.01 -50.77
N ALA A 492 -18.13 6.37 -50.65
CA ALA A 492 -17.15 5.58 -49.89
C ALA A 492 -16.84 6.32 -48.57
N THR A 493 -16.87 5.59 -47.45
CA THR A 493 -16.58 6.15 -46.13
C THR A 493 -15.41 5.40 -45.46
N LEU A 494 -14.72 6.09 -44.55
CA LEU A 494 -13.75 5.53 -43.62
C LEU A 494 -14.16 5.91 -42.20
N ASP A 495 -14.38 4.93 -41.32
CA ASP A 495 -14.92 5.14 -39.96
C ASP A 495 -16.22 5.99 -39.95
N GLY A 496 -17.02 5.91 -41.03
CA GLY A 496 -18.28 6.62 -41.21
C GLY A 496 -18.18 7.99 -41.91
N ASP A 497 -16.98 8.54 -42.12
CA ASP A 497 -16.78 9.81 -42.79
C ASP A 497 -16.49 9.63 -44.29
N ALA A 498 -17.17 10.39 -45.16
CA ALA A 498 -17.04 10.28 -46.61
C ALA A 498 -15.68 10.80 -47.12
N VAL A 499 -15.00 9.97 -47.92
CA VAL A 499 -13.69 10.32 -48.50
C VAL A 499 -13.84 11.24 -49.71
N GLN A 500 -12.77 11.96 -50.06
CA GLN A 500 -12.75 12.82 -51.24
C GLN A 500 -13.11 12.07 -52.53
N ASN A 501 -13.64 12.81 -53.51
CA ASN A 501 -14.21 12.32 -54.76
C ASN A 501 -15.48 11.47 -54.61
N THR A 502 -16.00 11.30 -53.40
CA THR A 502 -17.34 10.73 -53.16
C THR A 502 -18.14 11.62 -52.17
N PRO A 503 -19.49 11.64 -52.22
CA PRO A 503 -20.36 10.90 -53.14
C PRO A 503 -20.16 11.31 -54.61
N LYS A 504 -20.19 10.32 -55.52
CA LYS A 504 -20.08 10.54 -56.97
C LYS A 504 -21.25 9.91 -57.70
N THR A 505 -21.83 10.66 -58.64
CA THR A 505 -22.83 10.11 -59.55
C THR A 505 -22.13 9.43 -60.72
N VAL A 506 -22.43 8.15 -60.91
CA VAL A 506 -21.92 7.30 -61.99
C VAL A 506 -23.09 6.92 -62.89
N ASN A 507 -22.91 7.09 -64.21
CA ASN A 507 -23.90 6.66 -65.19
C ASN A 507 -23.60 5.22 -65.62
N VAL A 508 -24.51 4.31 -65.32
CA VAL A 508 -24.44 2.89 -65.70
C VAL A 508 -25.20 2.69 -67.01
N LEU A 509 -24.54 2.09 -67.99
CA LEU A 509 -25.12 1.81 -69.31
C LEU A 509 -25.49 0.33 -69.44
N GLU A 510 -26.39 0.04 -70.38
CA GLU A 510 -26.65 -1.36 -70.78
C GLU A 510 -25.37 -1.93 -71.42
N GLY A 511 -24.89 -3.03 -70.86
CA GLY A 511 -23.72 -3.73 -71.37
C GLY A 511 -24.04 -4.64 -72.55
N ALA A 512 -23.06 -4.83 -73.43
CA ALA A 512 -23.21 -5.75 -74.55
C ALA A 512 -23.16 -7.20 -74.06
N ASP A 513 -24.08 -8.03 -74.55
CA ASP A 513 -24.05 -9.47 -74.32
C ASP A 513 -23.34 -10.16 -75.49
N ALA A 514 -22.16 -10.70 -75.21
CA ALA A 514 -21.33 -11.36 -76.22
C ALA A 514 -21.94 -12.66 -76.74
N ASP A 515 -22.70 -13.40 -75.91
CA ASP A 515 -23.30 -14.68 -76.28
C ASP A 515 -24.48 -14.49 -77.26
N HIS A 516 -25.07 -13.29 -77.28
CA HIS A 516 -26.16 -12.91 -78.17
C HIS A 516 -25.72 -11.99 -79.32
N ALA A 517 -24.42 -11.76 -79.51
CA ALA A 517 -23.91 -10.91 -80.58
C ALA A 517 -23.95 -11.60 -81.96
N SER A 518 -24.39 -10.89 -83.01
CA SER A 518 -24.48 -11.42 -84.39
C SER A 518 -23.36 -10.92 -85.29
N VAL A 519 -22.85 -11.76 -86.19
CA VAL A 519 -21.84 -11.41 -87.22
C VAL A 519 -22.44 -11.42 -88.61
N SER A 520 -22.17 -10.37 -89.41
CA SER A 520 -22.61 -10.28 -90.82
C SER A 520 -21.43 -10.13 -91.78
N TYR A 521 -21.58 -10.67 -92.99
CA TYR A 521 -20.57 -10.69 -94.05
C TYR A 521 -21.05 -9.90 -95.27
N ALA A 522 -20.11 -9.28 -95.99
CA ALA A 522 -20.37 -8.60 -97.27
C ALA A 522 -19.40 -9.09 -98.34
N ILE A 523 -19.92 -9.35 -99.54
CA ILE A 523 -19.14 -9.78 -100.71
C ILE A 523 -19.34 -8.82 -101.86
N THR A 524 -18.27 -8.63 -102.66
CA THR A 524 -18.31 -7.89 -103.92
C THR A 524 -17.66 -8.71 -105.03
N VAL A 525 -18.30 -8.79 -106.19
CA VAL A 525 -17.90 -9.58 -107.34
C VAL A 525 -17.73 -8.68 -108.54
N GLN A 526 -16.53 -8.68 -109.13
CA GLN A 526 -16.26 -8.05 -110.43
C GLN A 526 -16.57 -9.03 -111.57
N ALA A 527 -17.59 -8.74 -112.36
CA ALA A 527 -17.88 -9.52 -113.57
C ALA A 527 -16.80 -9.28 -114.63
N LYS A 528 -16.45 -10.34 -115.35
CA LYS A 528 -15.48 -10.32 -116.46
C LYS A 528 -16.13 -10.79 -117.75
N ASN A 529 -15.72 -10.20 -118.87
CA ASN A 529 -16.15 -10.63 -120.19
C ASN A 529 -15.43 -11.93 -120.63
N LYS A 530 -15.77 -12.45 -121.81
CA LYS A 530 -15.18 -13.68 -122.37
C LYS A 530 -13.66 -13.59 -122.65
N SER A 531 -13.11 -12.39 -122.80
CA SER A 531 -11.65 -12.15 -122.93
C SER A 531 -10.95 -12.08 -121.57
N GLY A 532 -11.69 -12.10 -120.46
CA GLY A 532 -11.14 -12.03 -119.10
C GLY A 532 -10.91 -10.60 -118.58
N GLU A 533 -11.37 -9.58 -119.31
CA GLU A 533 -11.32 -8.17 -118.91
C GLU A 533 -12.54 -7.85 -118.03
N ASN A 534 -12.40 -6.88 -117.13
CA ASN A 534 -13.50 -6.43 -116.29
C ASN A 534 -14.62 -5.83 -117.14
N LYS A 535 -15.87 -6.21 -116.86
CA LYS A 535 -17.03 -5.48 -117.39
C LYS A 535 -17.09 -4.10 -116.75
N THR A 536 -17.54 -3.12 -117.50
CA THR A 536 -17.73 -1.72 -117.06
C THR A 536 -19.20 -1.32 -116.99
N TYR A 537 -20.11 -2.30 -117.09
CA TYR A 537 -21.55 -2.13 -117.02
C TYR A 537 -22.20 -3.38 -116.42
N GLY A 538 -23.33 -3.19 -115.74
CA GLY A 538 -24.12 -4.23 -115.09
C GLY A 538 -25.00 -5.05 -116.04
N GLY A 539 -26.09 -5.60 -115.50
CA GLY A 539 -27.13 -6.32 -116.22
C GLY A 539 -26.99 -7.85 -116.26
N ASP A 540 -25.99 -8.42 -115.58
CA ASP A 540 -25.89 -9.87 -115.38
C ASP A 540 -26.79 -10.31 -114.22
N ARG A 541 -27.36 -11.52 -114.34
CA ARG A 541 -28.12 -12.11 -113.23
C ARG A 541 -27.15 -12.57 -112.14
N PHE A 542 -27.08 -11.84 -111.04
CA PHE A 542 -26.27 -12.14 -109.88
C PHE A 542 -27.10 -12.85 -108.80
N GLU A 543 -26.65 -14.01 -108.33
CA GLU A 543 -27.31 -14.78 -107.28
C GLU A 543 -26.31 -15.23 -106.23
N VAL A 544 -26.68 -15.02 -104.97
CA VAL A 544 -25.94 -15.52 -103.82
C VAL A 544 -26.87 -16.46 -103.07
N ARG A 545 -26.40 -17.65 -102.76
CA ARG A 545 -27.11 -18.62 -101.93
C ARG A 545 -26.17 -19.18 -100.90
N VAL A 546 -26.60 -19.17 -99.65
CA VAL A 546 -25.91 -19.85 -98.57
C VAL A 546 -26.63 -21.17 -98.32
N SER A 547 -25.87 -22.22 -98.04
CA SER A 547 -26.37 -23.52 -97.62
C SER A 547 -25.38 -24.13 -96.65
N GLY A 548 -25.83 -24.80 -95.59
CA GLY A 548 -24.94 -25.35 -94.57
C GLY A 548 -25.68 -25.96 -93.39
N ASP A 549 -24.91 -26.25 -92.33
CA ASP A 549 -25.37 -26.92 -91.11
C ASP A 549 -26.10 -25.99 -90.11
N GLY A 550 -26.54 -24.80 -90.54
CA GLY A 550 -27.20 -23.80 -89.69
C GLY A 550 -28.18 -22.91 -90.45
N ASP A 551 -28.81 -21.98 -89.73
CA ASP A 551 -29.70 -21.00 -90.32
C ASP A 551 -28.89 -19.90 -91.01
N SER A 552 -29.34 -19.49 -92.19
CA SER A 552 -28.66 -18.47 -92.97
C SER A 552 -29.67 -17.51 -93.55
N GLU A 553 -29.42 -16.22 -93.36
CA GLU A 553 -30.18 -15.17 -94.02
C GLU A 553 -29.28 -14.48 -95.03
N VAL A 554 -29.67 -14.56 -96.30
CA VAL A 554 -29.06 -13.78 -97.38
C VAL A 554 -29.98 -12.61 -97.62
N GLU A 555 -29.45 -11.38 -97.61
CA GLU A 555 -30.26 -10.23 -98.00
C GLU A 555 -30.87 -10.49 -99.38
N SER A 556 -32.20 -10.42 -99.46
CA SER A 556 -32.97 -10.88 -100.62
C SER A 556 -32.65 -10.16 -101.94
N GLN A 557 -31.87 -9.07 -101.90
CA GLN A 557 -31.52 -8.26 -103.06
C GLN A 557 -30.00 -8.13 -103.19
N ALA A 558 -29.42 -9.02 -104.00
CA ALA A 558 -28.06 -8.84 -104.49
C ALA A 558 -28.01 -7.58 -105.38
N LEU A 559 -27.09 -6.66 -105.08
CA LEU A 559 -27.01 -5.34 -105.69
C LEU A 559 -26.12 -5.35 -106.93
N ASP A 560 -26.66 -4.91 -108.06
CA ASP A 560 -25.88 -4.57 -109.25
C ASP A 560 -25.52 -3.08 -109.21
N HIS A 561 -24.22 -2.77 -109.22
CA HIS A 561 -23.74 -1.39 -109.16
C HIS A 561 -23.76 -0.67 -110.52
N GLY A 562 -24.08 -1.39 -111.60
CA GLY A 562 -24.18 -0.82 -112.95
C GLY A 562 -22.83 -0.53 -113.61
N ASP A 563 -21.71 -0.82 -112.94
CA ASP A 563 -20.34 -0.61 -113.40
C ASP A 563 -19.59 -1.93 -113.69
N GLY A 564 -20.32 -3.06 -113.63
CA GLY A 564 -19.77 -4.41 -113.78
C GLY A 564 -19.38 -5.08 -112.47
N THR A 565 -19.60 -4.43 -111.32
CA THR A 565 -19.50 -5.04 -109.99
C THR A 565 -20.87 -5.32 -109.38
N TYR A 566 -20.92 -6.32 -108.51
CA TYR A 566 -22.12 -6.76 -107.80
C TYR A 566 -21.80 -7.01 -106.34
N SER A 567 -22.70 -6.70 -105.41
CA SER A 567 -22.49 -6.99 -103.99
C SER A 567 -23.68 -7.67 -103.34
N ALA A 568 -23.43 -8.39 -102.27
CA ALA A 568 -24.46 -8.96 -101.41
C ALA A 568 -23.98 -9.03 -99.97
N LYS A 569 -24.91 -8.96 -99.02
CA LYS A 569 -24.65 -9.27 -97.62
C LYS A 569 -25.37 -10.53 -97.21
N TYR A 570 -24.78 -11.26 -96.28
CA TYR A 570 -25.38 -12.43 -95.67
C TYR A 570 -24.91 -12.58 -94.23
N ALA A 571 -25.75 -13.14 -93.39
CA ALA A 571 -25.42 -13.58 -92.04
C ALA A 571 -25.35 -15.11 -92.01
N LEU A 572 -24.43 -15.64 -91.21
CA LEU A 572 -24.32 -17.07 -90.95
C LEU A 572 -24.60 -17.26 -89.46
N GLU A 573 -25.64 -18.03 -89.13
CA GLU A 573 -25.99 -18.35 -87.75
C GLU A 573 -25.96 -19.87 -87.55
N GLY A 574 -25.17 -20.33 -86.58
CA GLY A 574 -25.03 -21.75 -86.28
C GLY A 574 -24.02 -22.01 -85.17
N ASP A 575 -24.04 -23.22 -84.64
CA ASP A 575 -23.14 -23.64 -83.57
C ASP A 575 -21.67 -23.61 -84.02
N ALA A 576 -20.75 -23.49 -83.05
CA ALA A 576 -19.32 -23.55 -83.30
C ALA A 576 -18.93 -24.83 -84.08
N GLY A 577 -18.27 -24.66 -85.23
CA GLY A 577 -17.93 -25.75 -86.16
C GLY A 577 -18.95 -26.00 -87.26
N ALA A 578 -20.08 -25.27 -87.31
CA ALA A 578 -21.05 -25.36 -88.40
C ALA A 578 -20.40 -24.97 -89.74
N ASN A 579 -20.62 -25.78 -90.78
CA ASN A 579 -20.04 -25.56 -92.10
C ASN A 579 -21.06 -24.96 -93.06
N PHE A 580 -20.66 -23.88 -93.71
CA PHE A 580 -21.45 -23.19 -94.72
C PHE A 580 -20.75 -23.19 -96.07
N SER A 581 -21.54 -23.28 -97.13
CA SER A 581 -21.13 -23.14 -98.52
C SER A 581 -21.88 -21.97 -99.14
N VAL A 582 -21.13 -20.91 -99.48
CA VAL A 582 -21.64 -19.71 -100.13
C VAL A 582 -21.47 -19.88 -101.64
N HIS A 583 -22.59 -20.13 -102.31
CA HIS A 583 -22.67 -20.23 -103.76
C HIS A 583 -22.90 -18.84 -104.36
N ILE A 584 -21.98 -18.44 -105.24
CA ILE A 584 -22.04 -17.16 -105.93
C ILE A 584 -22.10 -17.42 -107.43
N LYS A 585 -23.19 -17.00 -108.06
CA LYS A 585 -23.45 -17.20 -109.48
C LYS A 585 -23.60 -15.90 -110.24
N LEU A 586 -23.02 -15.86 -111.44
CA LEU A 586 -23.28 -14.85 -112.46
C LEU A 586 -23.87 -15.53 -113.71
N ASN A 587 -25.01 -15.05 -114.17
CA ASN A 587 -25.76 -15.62 -115.29
C ASN A 587 -26.00 -17.13 -115.12
N SER A 588 -26.43 -17.53 -113.91
CA SER A 588 -26.72 -18.93 -113.52
C SER A 588 -25.51 -19.87 -113.49
N ARG A 589 -24.27 -19.35 -113.57
CA ARG A 589 -23.03 -20.14 -113.45
C ARG A 589 -22.24 -19.71 -112.23
N ASP A 590 -21.73 -20.70 -111.49
CA ASP A 590 -20.80 -20.46 -110.39
C ASP A 590 -19.57 -19.68 -110.87
N ILE A 591 -19.22 -18.62 -110.14
CA ILE A 591 -17.98 -17.90 -110.38
C ILE A 591 -16.78 -18.77 -109.99
N ARG A 592 -15.59 -18.38 -110.43
CA ARG A 592 -14.36 -19.09 -110.06
C ARG A 592 -14.21 -19.13 -108.53
N GLY A 593 -14.12 -20.33 -107.96
CA GLY A 593 -14.00 -20.54 -106.52
C GLY A 593 -15.33 -20.77 -105.79
N SER A 594 -16.48 -20.60 -106.46
CA SER A 594 -17.78 -20.96 -105.88
C SER A 594 -18.02 -22.48 -105.94
N PRO A 595 -18.53 -23.12 -104.87
CA PRO A 595 -18.87 -22.51 -103.58
C PRO A 595 -17.65 -22.20 -102.70
N PHE A 596 -17.74 -21.08 -101.97
CA PHE A 596 -16.78 -20.71 -100.93
C PHE A 596 -17.20 -21.37 -99.61
N LYS A 597 -16.28 -22.08 -98.97
CA LYS A 597 -16.55 -22.76 -97.69
C LYS A 597 -16.19 -21.86 -96.51
N HIS A 598 -17.08 -21.79 -95.53
CA HIS A 598 -16.90 -21.12 -94.25
C HIS A 598 -17.20 -22.09 -93.11
N THR A 599 -16.49 -21.94 -91.99
CA THR A 599 -16.74 -22.64 -90.74
C THR A 599 -16.80 -21.58 -89.64
N LEU A 600 -17.86 -21.58 -88.83
CA LEU A 600 -18.01 -20.67 -87.69
C LEU A 600 -17.17 -21.13 -86.49
#